data_AF-C8PIE1-F1
#
_entry.id   AF-C8PIE1-F1
#
_cell.length_a   1.000
_cell.length_b   1.000
_cell.length_c   1.000
_cell.angle_alpha   90.00
_cell.angle_beta   90.00
_cell.angle_gamma   90.00
#
_symmetry.space_group_name_H-M   'P 1'
#
loop_
_entity.id
_entity.type
_entity.pdbx_description
1 polymer ?
#
loop_
_entity_poly.entity_id
_entity_poly.type
_entity_poly.pdbx_seq_one_letter_code
_entity_poly.pdbx_strand_id
1 'polypeptide(L)'
;MRTLFLVLIALFLIGCVEPDPESYYGRVNRKDEFTTNFQSRRLANELIVLFDMGEKSQYGNDYFDNSLKIADYENDVKLSEVKSFLASKGAAPLRVYERAVKSSGKNKFKRYSGRLNAEVVALVPFDTQFRKAQKNCFDGTSLCLFNEFPLLTETDVEGDMASMMINFVEVKSAFNNYQDGFTPVKIIIHTATYTGAKLNAILSKIPKKAFENNELN
;
A
#
# COMPACT_ATOMS: atom_id res chain seq x y z
N MET A 1 5.15 -25.16 44.29
CA MET A 1 4.53 -25.47 42.98
C MET A 1 3.76 -24.30 42.36
N ARG A 2 2.99 -23.50 43.12
CA ARG A 2 2.24 -22.34 42.58
C ARG A 2 3.11 -21.19 42.03
N THR A 3 4.28 -20.96 42.59
CA THR A 3 5.21 -19.89 42.18
C THR A 3 5.98 -20.21 40.89
N LEU A 4 6.30 -21.48 40.64
CA LEU A 4 6.97 -21.89 39.39
C LEU A 4 6.03 -21.79 38.17
N PHE A 5 4.73 -22.04 38.37
CA PHE A 5 3.73 -22.00 37.31
C PHE A 5 3.45 -20.56 36.83
N LEU A 6 3.53 -19.57 37.72
CA LEU A 6 3.34 -18.15 37.38
C LEU A 6 4.55 -17.58 36.61
N VAL A 7 5.77 -18.02 36.91
CA VAL A 7 6.99 -17.58 36.20
C VAL A 7 7.02 -18.12 34.76
N LEU A 8 6.51 -19.34 34.53
CA LEU A 8 6.40 -19.93 33.19
C LEU A 8 5.33 -19.24 32.32
N ILE A 9 4.23 -18.76 32.90
CA ILE A 9 3.21 -17.98 32.19
C ILE A 9 3.74 -16.58 31.83
N ALA A 10 4.52 -15.95 32.72
CA ALA A 10 5.17 -14.67 32.42
C ALA A 10 6.21 -14.78 31.29
N LEU A 11 7.00 -15.86 31.26
CA LEU A 11 7.96 -16.12 30.17
C LEU A 11 7.27 -16.43 28.82
N PHE A 12 6.11 -17.08 28.84
CA PHE A 12 5.33 -17.32 27.62
C PHE A 12 4.68 -16.06 27.05
N LEU A 13 4.30 -15.10 27.91
CA LEU A 13 3.69 -13.84 27.49
C LEU A 13 4.72 -12.81 26.99
N ILE A 14 5.98 -12.89 27.42
CA ILE A 14 7.06 -12.03 26.92
C ILE A 14 7.60 -12.54 25.57
N GLY A 15 7.46 -13.84 25.27
CA GLY A 15 7.92 -14.46 24.02
C GLY A 15 6.99 -14.31 22.80
N CYS A 16 5.81 -13.70 22.96
CA CYS A 16 4.81 -13.57 21.89
C CYS A 16 4.40 -12.12 21.57
N VAL A 17 5.20 -11.15 22.00
CA VAL A 17 5.06 -9.77 21.52
C VAL A 17 6.26 -9.53 20.62
N GLU A 18 6.05 -9.70 19.30
CA GLU A 18 6.91 -9.02 18.33
C GLU A 18 7.00 -7.57 18.81
N PRO A 19 8.20 -7.02 19.07
CA PRO A 19 8.30 -5.63 19.47
C PRO A 19 7.56 -4.82 18.40
N ASP A 20 6.58 -4.01 18.82
CA ASP A 20 5.98 -3.03 17.93
C ASP A 20 7.17 -2.26 17.34
N PRO A 21 7.44 -2.41 16.03
CA PRO A 21 8.68 -1.91 15.49
C PRO A 21 8.58 -0.39 15.64
N GLU A 22 9.59 0.17 16.32
CA GLU A 22 9.69 1.52 16.87
C GLU A 22 8.75 2.54 16.23
N SER A 23 8.09 3.40 17.02
CA SER A 23 7.25 4.50 16.51
C SER A 23 7.94 5.26 15.36
N TYR A 24 7.67 4.86 14.11
CA TYR A 24 8.26 5.37 12.86
C TYR A 24 7.54 6.65 12.40
N TYR A 25 7.13 7.50 13.34
CA TYR A 25 6.66 8.84 13.01
C TYR A 25 7.85 9.72 12.67
N GLY A 26 8.48 9.42 11.53
CA GLY A 26 9.24 10.39 10.79
C GLY A 26 8.29 11.53 10.42
N ARG A 27 8.67 12.75 10.81
CA ARG A 27 8.07 14.00 10.36
C ARG A 27 7.85 13.93 8.85
N VAL A 28 6.81 14.61 8.35
CA VAL A 28 6.55 14.74 6.92
C VAL A 28 7.83 15.23 6.24
N ASN A 29 8.58 14.31 5.65
CA ASN A 29 9.94 14.57 5.19
C ASN A 29 9.89 15.11 3.78
N ARG A 30 10.76 16.07 3.52
CA ARG A 30 10.76 16.84 2.29
C ARG A 30 11.11 15.95 1.08
N LYS A 31 10.72 16.39 -0.10
CA LYS A 31 10.93 15.68 -1.39
C LYS A 31 12.41 15.35 -1.64
N ASP A 32 13.29 16.25 -1.25
CA ASP A 32 14.76 16.16 -1.32
C ASP A 32 15.34 15.06 -0.43
N GLU A 33 14.72 14.79 0.71
CA GLU A 33 15.10 13.68 1.59
C GLU A 33 14.64 12.32 1.04
N PHE A 34 13.60 12.29 0.19
CA PHE A 34 13.03 11.04 -0.33
C PHE A 34 14.01 10.33 -1.25
N THR A 35 14.54 11.04 -2.24
CA THR A 35 15.53 10.50 -3.17
C THR A 35 16.89 10.24 -2.54
N THR A 36 17.12 10.76 -1.34
CA THR A 36 18.38 10.57 -0.60
C THR A 36 18.29 9.37 0.34
N ASN A 37 17.17 9.19 1.04
CA ASN A 37 17.03 8.22 2.12
C ASN A 37 16.33 6.92 1.70
N PHE A 38 15.51 6.95 0.64
CA PHE A 38 14.85 5.75 0.15
C PHE A 38 15.89 4.75 -0.41
N GLN A 39 15.80 3.51 0.04
CA GLN A 39 16.82 2.48 -0.09
C GLN A 39 17.15 2.20 -1.55
N SER A 40 16.12 2.15 -2.41
CA SER A 40 16.33 2.09 -3.85
C SER A 40 16.38 3.50 -4.43
N ARG A 41 17.57 4.12 -4.44
CA ARG A 41 17.76 5.49 -4.96
C ARG A 41 17.25 5.67 -6.39
N ARG A 42 17.47 4.66 -7.24
CA ARG A 42 16.97 4.62 -8.62
C ARG A 42 15.45 4.67 -8.64
N LEU A 43 14.79 3.79 -7.89
CA LEU A 43 13.34 3.75 -7.82
C LEU A 43 12.77 5.04 -7.21
N ALA A 44 13.43 5.61 -6.20
CA ALA A 44 13.05 6.88 -5.60
C ALA A 44 12.97 8.02 -6.63
N ASN A 45 13.98 8.12 -7.50
CA ASN A 45 14.03 9.15 -8.54
C ASN A 45 12.88 9.05 -9.55
N GLU A 46 12.39 7.84 -9.81
CA GLU A 46 11.26 7.61 -10.72
C GLU A 46 9.91 7.82 -9.99
N LEU A 47 9.82 7.39 -8.73
CA LEU A 47 8.61 7.50 -7.91
C LEU A 47 8.39 8.91 -7.36
N ILE A 48 9.37 9.81 -7.48
CA ILE A 48 9.27 11.20 -7.01
C ILE A 48 8.07 11.94 -7.63
N VAL A 49 7.65 11.54 -8.84
CA VAL A 49 6.46 12.10 -9.50
C VAL A 49 5.20 11.77 -8.70
N LEU A 50 5.10 10.56 -8.14
CA LEU A 50 3.97 10.19 -7.27
C LEU A 50 4.00 10.98 -5.98
N PHE A 51 5.19 11.23 -5.43
CA PHE A 51 5.35 12.06 -4.25
C PHE A 51 4.73 13.45 -4.46
N ASP A 52 4.98 14.07 -5.62
CA ASP A 52 4.42 15.39 -6.00
C ASP A 52 2.91 15.36 -6.26
N MET A 53 2.42 14.25 -6.83
CA MET A 53 1.00 14.11 -7.18
C MET A 53 0.11 13.77 -5.98
N GLY A 54 0.70 13.20 -4.93
CA GLY A 54 -0.05 12.76 -3.75
C GLY A 54 -0.71 13.91 -3.01
N GLU A 55 -1.97 13.73 -2.63
CA GLU A 55 -2.58 14.59 -1.61
C GLU A 55 -1.87 14.44 -0.26
N LYS A 56 -1.30 13.27 -0.02
CA LYS A 56 -0.51 12.95 1.16
C LYS A 56 0.55 11.91 0.77
N SER A 57 1.80 12.19 1.12
CA SER A 57 2.93 11.33 0.85
C SER A 57 3.74 11.14 2.14
N GLN A 58 4.08 9.89 2.46
CA GLN A 58 4.95 9.55 3.58
C GLN A 58 5.94 8.49 3.13
N TYR A 59 7.17 8.53 3.61
CA TYR A 59 8.15 7.49 3.34
C TYR A 59 9.06 7.27 4.54
N GLY A 60 9.75 6.15 4.52
CA GLY A 60 10.95 5.90 5.32
C GLY A 60 12.04 5.33 4.42
N ASN A 61 13.09 4.83 5.04
CA ASN A 61 14.23 4.32 4.29
C ASN A 61 13.83 3.17 3.35
N ASP A 62 12.85 2.35 3.68
CA ASP A 62 12.51 1.15 2.91
C ASP A 62 11.04 1.05 2.50
N TYR A 63 10.26 2.13 2.64
CA TYR A 63 8.88 2.20 2.17
C TYR A 63 8.48 3.61 1.69
N PHE A 64 7.54 3.68 0.75
CA PHE A 64 6.95 4.92 0.26
C PHE A 64 5.44 4.73 0.07
N ASP A 65 4.67 5.51 0.82
CA ASP A 65 3.22 5.55 0.82
C ASP A 65 2.72 6.84 0.17
N ASN A 66 1.69 6.71 -0.66
CA ASN A 66 1.11 7.80 -1.39
C ASN A 66 -0.41 7.67 -1.45
N SER A 67 -1.11 8.78 -1.24
CA SER A 67 -2.55 8.87 -1.44
C SER A 67 -2.83 9.87 -2.54
N LEU A 68 -3.41 9.43 -3.66
CA LEU A 68 -3.76 10.28 -4.79
C LEU A 68 -5.28 10.36 -4.93
N LYS A 69 -5.85 11.55 -4.88
CA LYS A 69 -7.26 11.76 -5.22
C LYS A 69 -7.44 11.68 -6.72
N ILE A 70 -8.36 10.83 -7.14
CA ILE A 70 -8.70 10.59 -8.55
C ILE A 70 -10.12 11.06 -8.89
N ALA A 71 -10.96 11.29 -7.88
CA ALA A 71 -12.26 11.94 -8.03
C ALA A 71 -12.62 12.73 -6.76
N ASP A 72 -13.37 13.79 -6.97
CA ASP A 72 -14.04 14.60 -5.94
C ASP A 72 -15.53 14.77 -6.31
N TYR A 73 -16.35 15.30 -5.41
CA TYR A 73 -17.79 15.47 -5.61
C TYR A 73 -18.14 16.18 -6.93
N GLU A 74 -17.32 17.14 -7.35
CA GLU A 74 -17.46 17.90 -8.60
C GLU A 74 -17.35 17.06 -9.88
N ASN A 75 -16.96 15.78 -9.77
CA ASN A 75 -16.83 14.87 -10.91
C ASN A 75 -18.09 14.01 -11.12
N ASP A 76 -19.15 14.20 -10.32
CA ASP A 76 -20.46 13.53 -10.45
C ASP A 76 -20.39 11.99 -10.54
N VAL A 77 -19.41 11.37 -9.87
CA VAL A 77 -19.23 9.91 -9.91
C VAL A 77 -20.18 9.24 -8.92
N LYS A 78 -21.10 8.41 -9.43
CA LYS A 78 -22.00 7.61 -8.60
C LYS A 78 -21.31 6.37 -8.03
N LEU A 79 -21.75 5.92 -6.84
CA LEU A 79 -21.16 4.74 -6.19
C LEU A 79 -21.24 3.48 -7.07
N SER A 80 -22.36 3.29 -7.77
CA SER A 80 -22.58 2.19 -8.72
C SER A 80 -21.64 2.22 -9.92
N GLU A 81 -21.06 3.38 -10.23
CA GLU A 81 -20.21 3.61 -11.40
C GLU A 81 -18.72 3.66 -11.05
N VAL A 82 -18.35 3.50 -9.77
CA VAL A 82 -16.96 3.56 -9.31
C VAL A 82 -16.07 2.58 -10.08
N LYS A 83 -16.50 1.35 -10.32
CA LYS A 83 -15.70 0.36 -11.06
C LYS A 83 -15.41 0.80 -12.49
N SER A 84 -16.44 1.24 -13.21
CA SER A 84 -16.29 1.78 -14.57
C SER A 84 -15.44 3.05 -14.61
N PHE A 85 -15.55 3.89 -13.58
CA PHE A 85 -14.76 5.10 -13.45
C PHE A 85 -13.27 4.80 -13.20
N LEU A 86 -12.98 3.85 -12.31
CA LEU A 86 -11.61 3.39 -12.05
C LEU A 86 -10.95 2.82 -13.32
N ALA A 87 -11.72 2.06 -14.11
CA ALA A 87 -11.27 1.54 -15.39
C ALA A 87 -10.97 2.66 -16.41
N SER A 88 -11.72 3.78 -16.40
CA SER A 88 -11.57 4.87 -17.38
C SER A 88 -10.49 5.89 -17.03
N LYS A 89 -10.31 6.24 -15.74
CA LYS A 89 -9.25 7.17 -15.31
C LYS A 89 -7.85 6.58 -15.42
N GLY A 90 -7.76 5.25 -15.37
CA GLY A 90 -6.51 4.52 -15.39
C GLY A 90 -5.71 4.67 -14.09
N ALA A 91 -4.77 3.74 -13.88
CA ALA A 91 -3.99 3.67 -12.65
C ALA A 91 -2.65 4.41 -12.82
N ALA A 92 -2.66 5.75 -12.76
CA ALA A 92 -1.45 6.55 -12.93
C ALA A 92 -0.27 6.12 -12.01
N PRO A 93 -0.48 5.88 -10.70
CA PRO A 93 0.58 5.36 -9.83
C PRO A 93 1.19 4.05 -10.29
N LEU A 94 0.34 3.12 -10.73
CA LEU A 94 0.76 1.79 -11.20
C LEU A 94 1.57 1.91 -12.51
N ARG A 95 1.18 2.81 -13.42
CA ARG A 95 1.93 3.07 -14.67
C ARG A 95 3.29 3.70 -14.39
N VAL A 96 3.38 4.61 -13.42
CA VAL A 96 4.67 5.21 -13.02
C VAL A 96 5.59 4.14 -12.44
N TYR A 97 5.08 3.29 -11.55
CA TYR A 97 5.86 2.18 -11.01
C TYR A 97 6.32 1.20 -12.10
N GLU A 98 5.43 0.76 -12.97
CA GLU A 98 5.79 -0.12 -14.09
C GLU A 98 6.90 0.48 -14.97
N ARG A 99 6.77 1.77 -15.31
CA ARG A 99 7.80 2.47 -16.07
C ARG A 99 9.12 2.52 -15.30
N ALA A 100 9.08 2.81 -14.01
CA ALA A 100 10.25 2.87 -13.15
C ALA A 100 10.99 1.53 -13.07
N VAL A 101 10.26 0.41 -13.02
CA VAL A 101 10.88 -0.92 -13.03
C VAL A 101 11.49 -1.22 -14.40
N LYS A 102 10.74 -0.95 -15.48
CA LYS A 102 11.21 -1.19 -16.85
C LYS A 102 12.39 -0.30 -17.25
N SER A 103 12.52 0.91 -16.70
CA SER A 103 13.65 1.81 -16.98
C SER A 103 14.99 1.29 -16.44
N SER A 104 14.97 0.34 -15.49
CA SER A 104 16.19 -0.29 -14.97
C SER A 104 16.97 -1.11 -16.01
N GLY A 105 16.29 -1.61 -17.05
CA GLY A 105 16.86 -2.49 -18.08
C GLY A 105 17.29 -3.88 -17.62
N LYS A 106 17.46 -4.11 -16.31
CA LYS A 106 17.93 -5.37 -15.72
C LYS A 106 16.86 -6.08 -14.89
N ASN A 107 16.02 -5.32 -14.21
CA ASN A 107 15.00 -5.88 -13.33
C ASN A 107 13.73 -6.19 -14.13
N LYS A 108 13.02 -7.24 -13.73
CA LYS A 108 11.78 -7.65 -14.39
C LYS A 108 10.60 -7.11 -13.63
N PHE A 109 9.64 -6.58 -14.39
CA PHE A 109 8.35 -6.17 -13.86
C PHE A 109 7.40 -7.36 -13.87
N LYS A 110 6.73 -7.63 -12.76
CA LYS A 110 5.67 -8.63 -12.67
C LYS A 110 4.38 -8.04 -12.15
N ARG A 111 3.26 -8.57 -12.62
CA ARG A 111 1.91 -8.25 -12.15
C ARG A 111 1.29 -9.49 -11.53
N TYR A 112 0.56 -9.30 -10.45
CA TYR A 112 -0.21 -10.35 -9.79
C TYR A 112 -1.67 -9.95 -9.63
N SER A 113 -2.53 -10.94 -9.43
CA SER A 113 -3.97 -10.74 -9.28
C SER A 113 -4.33 -9.73 -8.18
N GLY A 114 -5.45 -9.02 -8.37
CA GLY A 114 -6.00 -8.15 -7.33
C GLY A 114 -6.41 -8.92 -6.06
N ARG A 115 -6.68 -10.23 -6.18
CA ARG A 115 -6.89 -11.10 -5.03
C ARG A 115 -5.63 -11.20 -4.18
N LEU A 116 -4.48 -11.49 -4.80
CA LEU A 116 -3.21 -11.54 -4.07
C LEU A 116 -2.90 -10.16 -3.45
N ASN A 117 -3.16 -9.07 -4.18
CA ASN A 117 -3.04 -7.72 -3.61
C ASN A 117 -3.84 -7.55 -2.31
N ALA A 118 -5.12 -7.93 -2.32
CA ALA A 118 -5.97 -7.84 -1.13
C ALA A 118 -5.43 -8.68 0.04
N GLU A 119 -4.94 -9.89 -0.24
CA GLU A 119 -4.31 -10.77 0.76
C GLU A 119 -3.05 -10.11 1.36
N VAL A 120 -2.18 -9.52 0.54
CA VAL A 120 -0.98 -8.82 1.03
C VAL A 120 -1.33 -7.57 1.82
N VAL A 121 -2.29 -6.76 1.36
CA VAL A 121 -2.74 -5.55 2.06
C VAL A 121 -3.25 -5.85 3.47
N ALA A 122 -3.93 -6.99 3.67
CA ALA A 122 -4.40 -7.41 4.99
C ALA A 122 -3.26 -7.78 5.96
N LEU A 123 -2.09 -8.14 5.43
CA LEU A 123 -0.95 -8.65 6.21
C LEU A 123 0.10 -7.59 6.54
N VAL A 124 -0.05 -6.36 6.03
CA VAL A 124 0.91 -5.26 6.26
C VAL A 124 1.03 -4.97 7.76
N PRO A 125 2.19 -5.26 8.38
CA PRO A 125 2.31 -5.21 9.84
C PRO A 125 2.70 -3.82 10.37
N PHE A 126 2.97 -2.85 9.49
CA PHE A 126 3.58 -1.56 9.87
C PHE A 126 2.53 -0.46 10.01
N ASP A 127 2.63 0.36 11.07
CA ASP A 127 1.75 1.53 11.23
C ASP A 127 2.22 2.66 10.28
N THR A 128 1.59 2.74 9.12
CA THR A 128 1.84 3.78 8.11
C THR A 128 0.56 4.52 7.77
N GLN A 129 0.64 5.62 7.01
CA GLN A 129 -0.56 6.29 6.53
C GLN A 129 -1.46 5.34 5.72
N PHE A 130 -0.87 4.47 4.91
CA PHE A 130 -1.60 3.45 4.16
C PHE A 130 -2.42 2.54 5.09
N ARG A 131 -1.82 2.04 6.17
CA ARG A 131 -2.53 1.20 7.17
C ARG A 131 -3.55 1.97 7.99
N LYS A 132 -3.30 3.24 8.30
CA LYS A 132 -4.28 4.09 8.98
C LYS A 132 -5.52 4.32 8.13
N ALA A 133 -5.33 4.62 6.85
CA ALA A 133 -6.43 4.74 5.89
C ALA A 133 -7.21 3.41 5.80
N GLN A 134 -6.51 2.28 5.75
CA GLN A 134 -7.14 0.95 5.80
C GLN A 134 -8.01 0.73 7.04
N LYS A 135 -7.54 1.12 8.24
CA LYS A 135 -8.33 0.98 9.48
C LYS A 135 -9.60 1.84 9.46
N ASN A 136 -9.56 3.00 8.82
CA ASN A 136 -10.70 3.91 8.70
C ASN A 136 -11.72 3.46 7.65
N CYS A 137 -11.42 2.45 6.83
CA CYS A 137 -12.34 1.88 5.84
C CYS A 137 -13.65 1.29 6.41
N PHE A 138 -13.81 1.28 7.74
CA PHE A 138 -14.96 0.73 8.45
C PHE A 138 -15.65 1.74 9.38
N ASP A 139 -15.31 3.04 9.28
CA ASP A 139 -15.88 4.10 10.11
C ASP A 139 -17.29 4.55 9.67
N GLY A 140 -17.88 3.88 8.67
CA GLY A 140 -19.21 4.17 8.13
C GLY A 140 -19.24 5.28 7.08
N THR A 141 -18.14 6.00 6.88
CA THR A 141 -18.00 7.09 5.89
C THR A 141 -17.08 6.74 4.72
N SER A 142 -16.42 5.58 4.80
CA SER A 142 -15.46 5.11 3.81
C SER A 142 -15.76 3.67 3.40
N LEU A 143 -15.64 3.37 2.11
CA LEU A 143 -15.65 2.03 1.53
C LEU A 143 -14.30 1.79 0.86
N CYS A 144 -13.63 0.68 1.18
CA CYS A 144 -12.36 0.33 0.56
C CYS A 144 -12.44 -0.89 -0.33
N LEU A 145 -11.90 -0.76 -1.55
CA LEU A 145 -11.84 -1.82 -2.54
C LEU A 145 -10.39 -2.29 -2.68
N PHE A 146 -10.12 -3.50 -2.22
CA PHE A 146 -8.76 -4.04 -2.09
C PHE A 146 -8.29 -4.89 -3.27
N ASN A 147 -9.21 -5.30 -4.15
CA ASN A 147 -8.93 -6.23 -5.25
C ASN A 147 -9.15 -5.63 -6.65
N GLU A 148 -9.41 -4.33 -6.75
CA GLU A 148 -9.67 -3.64 -8.03
C GLU A 148 -8.42 -3.54 -8.90
N PHE A 149 -7.23 -3.57 -8.28
CA PHE A 149 -5.96 -3.34 -8.95
C PHE A 149 -4.94 -4.42 -8.57
N PRO A 150 -4.00 -4.72 -9.49
CA PRO A 150 -3.01 -5.76 -9.29
C PRO A 150 -1.97 -5.36 -8.24
N LEU A 151 -1.33 -6.39 -7.66
CA LEU A 151 -0.08 -6.22 -6.94
C LEU A 151 1.06 -6.18 -7.96
N LEU A 152 1.97 -5.23 -7.82
CA LEU A 152 3.06 -5.01 -8.76
C LEU A 152 4.39 -5.27 -8.08
N THR A 153 5.31 -5.92 -8.78
CA THR A 153 6.64 -6.19 -8.21
C THR A 153 7.75 -5.94 -9.22
N GLU A 154 8.92 -5.72 -8.64
CA GLU A 154 10.19 -5.73 -9.31
C GLU A 154 10.98 -6.95 -8.83
N THR A 155 11.46 -7.77 -9.75
CA THR A 155 12.45 -8.81 -9.43
C THR A 155 13.80 -8.41 -9.96
N ASP A 156 14.84 -8.59 -9.16
CA ASP A 156 16.22 -8.35 -9.59
C ASP A 156 16.73 -9.43 -10.56
N VAL A 157 18.02 -9.36 -10.88
CA VAL A 157 18.69 -10.29 -11.80
C VAL A 157 18.82 -11.71 -11.26
N GLU A 158 18.75 -11.90 -9.94
CA GLU A 158 18.81 -13.20 -9.27
C GLU A 158 17.42 -13.84 -9.18
N GLY A 159 16.36 -13.06 -9.47
CA GLY A 159 14.98 -13.49 -9.45
C GLY A 159 14.28 -13.23 -8.12
N ASP A 160 14.98 -12.59 -7.17
CA ASP A 160 14.43 -12.20 -5.88
C ASP A 160 13.64 -10.89 -6.02
N MET A 161 12.62 -10.71 -5.18
CA MET A 161 11.78 -9.53 -5.22
C MET A 161 12.51 -8.34 -4.59
N ALA A 162 12.85 -7.35 -5.40
CA ALA A 162 13.57 -6.15 -4.98
C ALA A 162 12.64 -5.03 -4.50
N SER A 163 11.45 -4.94 -5.08
CA SER A 163 10.41 -4.01 -4.64
C SER A 163 9.00 -4.54 -4.92
N MET A 164 8.04 -4.08 -4.13
CA MET A 164 6.62 -4.45 -4.24
C MET A 164 5.75 -3.23 -4.00
N MET A 165 4.88 -2.91 -4.96
CA MET A 165 3.82 -1.92 -4.80
C MET A 165 2.47 -2.62 -4.61
N ILE A 166 1.86 -2.36 -3.46
CA ILE A 166 0.48 -2.72 -3.15
C ILE A 166 -0.40 -1.47 -3.18
N ASN A 167 -1.72 -1.66 -3.25
CA ASN A 167 -2.64 -0.55 -3.34
C ASN A 167 -4.06 -0.90 -2.90
N PHE A 168 -4.89 0.11 -2.62
CA PHE A 168 -6.34 -0.04 -2.51
C PHE A 168 -7.04 1.27 -2.87
N VAL A 169 -8.32 1.19 -3.20
CA VAL A 169 -9.16 2.37 -3.46
C VAL A 169 -9.99 2.67 -2.23
N GLU A 170 -9.93 3.90 -1.73
CA GLU A 170 -10.82 4.43 -0.69
C GLU A 170 -11.88 5.32 -1.36
N VAL A 171 -13.15 4.97 -1.16
CA VAL A 171 -14.32 5.74 -1.59
C VAL A 171 -14.94 6.35 -0.35
N LYS A 172 -14.82 7.66 -0.20
CA LYS A 172 -15.48 8.39 0.89
C LYS A 172 -16.86 8.84 0.45
N SER A 173 -17.84 8.58 1.28
CA SER A 173 -19.16 9.19 1.20
C SER A 173 -19.25 10.34 2.20
N ALA A 174 -19.99 11.38 1.84
CA ALA A 174 -20.53 12.30 2.83
C ALA A 174 -22.04 12.29 2.71
N PHE A 175 -22.72 12.49 3.84
CA PHE A 175 -24.16 12.72 3.84
C PHE A 175 -24.41 14.06 3.14
N ASN A 176 -25.06 14.05 1.99
CA ASN A 176 -25.51 15.28 1.34
C ASN A 176 -26.82 15.72 2.01
N ASN A 177 -26.81 16.82 2.75
CA ASN A 177 -28.01 17.34 3.42
C ASN A 177 -29.07 17.89 2.44
N TYR A 178 -28.81 17.94 1.13
CA TYR A 178 -29.69 18.62 0.17
C TYR A 178 -30.43 17.73 -0.82
N GLN A 179 -30.00 16.48 -1.09
CA GLN A 179 -30.74 15.52 -1.93
C GLN A 179 -30.38 14.07 -1.55
N ASP A 180 -31.40 13.20 -1.60
CA ASP A 180 -31.38 11.76 -1.28
C ASP A 180 -30.10 10.99 -1.68
N GLY A 181 -29.67 10.10 -0.77
CA GLY A 181 -28.74 9.01 -1.05
C GLY A 181 -27.25 9.37 -0.95
N PHE A 182 -26.48 8.52 -0.27
CA PHE A 182 -25.02 8.62 -0.14
C PHE A 182 -24.35 8.87 -1.50
N THR A 183 -23.91 10.10 -1.76
CA THR A 183 -23.10 10.44 -2.93
C THR A 183 -21.63 10.23 -2.56
N PRO A 184 -20.81 9.52 -3.38
CA PRO A 184 -19.36 9.49 -3.18
C PRO A 184 -18.83 10.91 -3.28
N VAL A 185 -18.23 11.40 -2.20
CA VAL A 185 -17.66 12.74 -2.18
C VAL A 185 -16.20 12.70 -2.62
N LYS A 186 -15.51 11.57 -2.48
CA LYS A 186 -14.10 11.49 -2.84
C LYS A 186 -13.65 10.06 -3.14
N ILE A 187 -12.86 9.88 -4.20
CA ILE A 187 -12.20 8.62 -4.52
C ILE A 187 -10.70 8.82 -4.48
N ILE A 188 -10.01 8.02 -3.68
CA ILE A 188 -8.58 8.09 -3.45
C ILE A 188 -7.96 6.73 -3.77
N ILE A 189 -6.88 6.72 -4.54
CA ILE A 189 -6.02 5.53 -4.65
C ILE A 189 -4.88 5.67 -3.65
N HIS A 190 -4.75 4.68 -2.77
CA HIS A 190 -3.62 4.55 -1.86
C HIS A 190 -2.65 3.55 -2.46
N THR A 191 -1.37 3.91 -2.52
CA THR A 191 -0.29 2.99 -2.90
C THR A 191 0.77 2.96 -1.81
N ALA A 192 1.39 1.80 -1.64
CA ALA A 192 2.52 1.62 -0.76
C ALA A 192 3.57 0.78 -1.48
N THR A 193 4.76 1.34 -1.63
CA THR A 193 5.92 0.66 -2.25
C THR A 193 6.89 0.26 -1.16
N TYR A 194 7.17 -1.03 -1.05
CA TYR A 194 8.09 -1.60 -0.08
C TYR A 194 9.37 -2.08 -0.77
N THR A 195 10.48 -1.93 -0.06
CA THR A 195 11.81 -2.47 -0.41
C THR A 195 12.46 -3.04 0.84
N GLY A 196 13.62 -3.69 0.70
CA GLY A 196 14.49 -4.02 1.83
C GLY A 196 13.84 -4.80 2.97
N ALA A 197 14.08 -4.35 4.21
CA ALA A 197 13.67 -5.09 5.40
C ALA A 197 12.14 -5.20 5.53
N LYS A 198 11.39 -4.11 5.30
CA LYS A 198 9.92 -4.15 5.31
C LYS A 198 9.34 -5.05 4.23
N LEU A 199 9.93 -5.06 3.03
CA LEU A 199 9.53 -5.99 1.98
C LEU A 199 9.73 -7.44 2.44
N ASN A 200 10.94 -7.76 2.93
CA ASN A 200 11.27 -9.12 3.39
C ASN A 200 10.35 -9.60 4.51
N ALA A 201 9.99 -8.72 5.44
CA ALA A 201 9.04 -9.02 6.50
C ALA A 201 7.64 -9.35 5.96
N ILE A 202 7.16 -8.64 4.93
CA ILE A 202 5.88 -8.97 4.29
C ILE A 202 5.98 -10.32 3.55
N LEU A 203 7.04 -10.52 2.76
CA LEU A 203 7.26 -11.75 2.00
C LEU A 203 7.37 -12.99 2.89
N SER A 204 7.94 -12.86 4.09
CA SER A 204 8.03 -13.96 5.06
C SER A 204 6.67 -14.50 5.51
N LYS A 205 5.60 -13.71 5.40
CA LYS A 205 4.24 -14.07 5.80
C LYS A 205 3.42 -14.66 4.65
N ILE A 206 3.95 -14.69 3.43
CA ILE A 206 3.23 -15.12 2.22
C ILE A 206 3.96 -16.30 1.58
N PRO A 207 3.30 -17.45 1.40
CA PRO A 207 3.91 -18.60 0.73
C PRO A 207 4.34 -18.25 -0.71
N LYS A 208 5.55 -18.68 -1.12
CA LYS A 208 6.05 -18.46 -2.50
C LYS A 208 5.05 -18.92 -3.59
N LYS A 209 4.37 -20.04 -3.37
CA LYS A 209 3.33 -20.57 -4.27
C LYS A 209 2.15 -19.60 -4.50
N ALA A 210 1.87 -18.70 -3.57
CA ALA A 210 0.80 -17.72 -3.74
C ALA A 210 1.12 -16.75 -4.89
N PHE A 211 2.40 -16.39 -5.06
CA PHE A 211 2.87 -15.56 -6.17
C PHE A 211 2.80 -16.33 -7.50
N GLU A 212 3.32 -17.56 -7.53
CA GLU A 212 3.30 -18.41 -8.74
C GLU A 212 1.89 -18.60 -9.31
N ASN A 213 0.90 -18.87 -8.44
CA ASN A 213 -0.48 -19.13 -8.86
C ASN A 213 -1.27 -17.89 -9.28
N ASN A 214 -0.80 -16.71 -8.92
CA ASN A 214 -1.52 -15.44 -9.15
C ASN A 214 -0.78 -14.50 -10.10
N GLU A 215 0.35 -14.92 -10.68
CA GLU A 215 1.06 -14.13 -11.68
C GLU A 215 0.16 -13.96 -12.91
N LEU A 216 0.03 -12.71 -13.37
CA LEU A 216 -0.74 -12.36 -14.55
C LEU A 216 0.24 -12.25 -15.73
N ASN A 217 -0.07 -12.98 -16.82
CA ASN A 217 0.66 -12.94 -18.07
C ASN A 217 0.47 -11.61 -18.82
#